data_AF-A0A6N3A434-F1
#
_entry.id   AF-A0A6N3A434-F1
#
_cell.length_a   1.000
_cell.length_b   1.000
_cell.length_c   1.000
_cell.angle_alpha   90.00
_cell.angle_beta   90.00
_cell.angle_gamma   90.00
#
_symmetry.space_group_name_H-M   'P 1'
#
loop_
_entity.id
_entity.type
_entity.pdbx_description
1 polymer ?
#
loop_
_entity_poly.entity_id
_entity_poly.type
_entity_poly.pdbx_seq_one_letter_code
_entity_poly.pdbx_strand_id
1 'polypeptide(L)'
;MVINMKLKLLPLLFSFLLINTSVFAAIYPQHLLDNPNYQLVYALMDHAVYIDMSSAYLKYNSSDDFIIAVNETDAAFIFDPSTELENLKSIKGTNLVWYYKPLSPSKVFTTQVTIDSKPVILPPYIGEQYAYYSLNSGDSWMPFDIYNTAGPMRLRSKAFILLVNKLSSK
;
A
#
# COMPACT_ATOMS: atom_id res chain seq x y z
N MET A 1 -65.73 -15.99 25.74
CA MET A 1 -64.40 -15.43 26.11
C MET A 1 -63.44 -15.77 24.98
N VAL A 2 -63.04 -14.76 24.20
CA VAL A 2 -62.29 -14.91 22.95
C VAL A 2 -60.80 -14.99 23.28
N ILE A 3 -60.13 -16.09 22.92
CA ILE A 3 -58.67 -16.19 22.99
C ILE A 3 -58.13 -15.96 21.58
N ASN A 4 -57.66 -14.74 21.35
CA ASN A 4 -56.90 -14.34 20.17
C ASN A 4 -55.57 -15.13 20.14
N MET A 5 -55.43 -16.12 19.26
CA MET A 5 -54.14 -16.73 18.93
C MET A 5 -53.37 -15.81 17.97
N LYS A 6 -52.93 -14.64 18.46
CA LYS A 6 -51.93 -13.83 17.75
C LYS A 6 -50.53 -14.33 18.12
N LEU A 7 -49.84 -14.82 17.09
CA LEU A 7 -48.42 -14.57 16.83
C LEU A 7 -47.44 -15.04 17.93
N LYS A 8 -47.01 -16.31 17.88
CA LYS A 8 -45.84 -16.79 18.63
C LYS A 8 -44.84 -17.57 17.76
N LEU A 9 -44.73 -17.23 16.49
CA LEU A 9 -43.69 -17.79 15.61
C LEU A 9 -42.58 -16.78 15.24
N LEU A 10 -42.54 -15.61 15.90
CA LEU A 10 -41.53 -14.58 15.63
C LEU A 10 -40.23 -14.69 16.46
N PRO A 11 -40.17 -15.27 17.68
CA PRO A 11 -38.92 -15.26 18.44
C PRO A 11 -37.94 -16.36 17.98
N LEU A 12 -38.38 -17.32 17.16
CA LEU A 12 -37.50 -18.40 16.68
C LEU A 12 -36.68 -18.02 15.44
N LEU A 13 -37.14 -17.02 14.66
CA LEU A 13 -36.46 -16.59 13.43
C LEU A 13 -35.24 -15.68 13.69
N PHE A 14 -35.14 -15.08 14.89
CA PHE A 14 -34.05 -14.17 15.24
C PHE A 14 -32.77 -14.90 15.68
N SER A 15 -32.85 -16.17 16.09
CA SER A 15 -31.70 -16.93 16.57
C SER A 15 -30.79 -17.45 15.44
N PHE A 16 -31.24 -17.42 14.18
CA PHE A 16 -30.46 -17.89 13.02
C PHE A 16 -29.70 -16.78 12.28
N LEU A 17 -29.82 -15.51 12.70
CA LEU A 17 -29.22 -14.35 12.02
C LEU A 17 -27.87 -13.90 12.61
N LEU A 18 -27.32 -14.63 13.58
CA LEU A 18 -26.07 -14.28 14.26
C LEU A 18 -24.93 -15.27 14.02
N ILE A 19 -24.94 -16.00 12.89
CA ILE A 19 -23.70 -16.59 12.39
C ILE A 19 -22.89 -15.47 11.75
N ASN A 20 -22.29 -14.63 12.59
CA ASN A 20 -21.14 -13.82 12.20
C ASN A 20 -20.03 -14.82 11.85
N THR A 21 -20.02 -15.27 10.59
CA THR A 21 -18.81 -15.79 9.98
C THR A 21 -17.87 -14.60 9.91
N SER A 22 -17.12 -14.38 10.98
CA SER A 22 -15.89 -13.63 10.91
C SER A 22 -15.02 -14.43 9.96
N VAL A 23 -15.07 -14.07 8.69
CA VAL A 23 -14.05 -14.49 7.73
C VAL A 23 -12.78 -13.86 8.28
N PHE A 24 -12.00 -14.64 9.02
CA PHE A 24 -10.69 -14.23 9.49
C PHE A 24 -9.89 -13.84 8.25
N ALA A 25 -9.54 -12.56 8.14
CA ALA A 25 -8.60 -12.13 7.13
C ALA A 25 -7.27 -12.82 7.46
N ALA A 26 -6.75 -13.60 6.51
CA ALA A 26 -5.49 -14.32 6.68
C ALA A 26 -4.39 -13.37 7.18
N ILE A 27 -3.64 -13.80 8.19
CA ILE A 27 -2.65 -12.93 8.86
C ILE A 27 -1.32 -13.08 8.15
N TYR A 28 -0.95 -12.03 7.41
CA TYR A 28 0.38 -11.92 6.79
C TYR A 28 1.42 -11.40 7.80
N PRO A 29 2.66 -11.91 7.78
CA PRO A 29 3.74 -11.38 8.60
C PRO A 29 3.94 -9.88 8.35
N GLN A 30 4.02 -9.08 9.41
CA GLN A 30 4.29 -7.64 9.27
C GLN A 30 5.70 -7.37 8.75
N HIS A 31 6.61 -8.32 8.99
CA HIS A 31 7.99 -8.29 8.53
C HIS A 31 8.31 -9.52 7.70
N LEU A 32 8.94 -9.30 6.55
CA LEU A 32 9.38 -10.40 5.69
C LEU A 32 10.65 -11.01 6.30
N LEU A 33 10.67 -12.34 6.44
CA LEU A 33 11.82 -13.09 6.99
C LEU A 33 12.28 -12.58 8.37
N ASP A 34 11.33 -12.15 9.21
CA ASP A 34 11.58 -11.55 10.53
C ASP A 34 12.53 -10.34 10.52
N ASN A 35 12.70 -9.70 9.37
CA ASN A 35 13.58 -8.54 9.22
C ASN A 35 12.78 -7.24 9.35
N PRO A 36 13.01 -6.41 10.39
CA PRO A 36 12.23 -5.20 10.64
C PRO A 36 12.36 -4.14 9.56
N ASN A 37 13.37 -4.23 8.68
CA ASN A 37 13.51 -3.34 7.54
C ASN A 37 12.47 -3.63 6.45
N TYR A 38 12.04 -4.89 6.28
CA TYR A 38 11.01 -5.23 5.31
C TYR A 38 9.64 -5.04 5.94
N GLN A 39 8.93 -3.98 5.59
CA GLN A 39 7.63 -3.67 6.17
C GLN A 39 6.50 -4.00 5.21
N LEU A 40 5.49 -4.73 5.69
CA LEU A 40 4.31 -5.08 4.90
C LEU A 40 3.54 -3.83 4.47
N VAL A 41 3.39 -3.61 3.17
CA VAL A 41 2.59 -2.49 2.62
C VAL A 41 1.27 -2.94 2.00
N TYR A 42 1.20 -4.18 1.50
CA TYR A 42 0.00 -4.73 0.89
C TYR A 42 -0.02 -6.24 1.00
N ALA A 43 -1.21 -6.82 1.14
CA ALA A 43 -1.42 -8.25 1.07
C ALA A 43 -2.84 -8.56 0.58
N LEU A 44 -2.96 -9.53 -0.33
CA LEU A 44 -4.21 -10.04 -0.85
C LEU A 44 -3.97 -11.38 -1.58
N MET A 45 -4.81 -12.39 -1.32
CA MET A 45 -4.88 -13.64 -2.10
C MET A 45 -3.50 -14.31 -2.30
N ASP A 46 -2.87 -14.74 -1.21
CA ASP A 46 -1.57 -15.43 -1.19
C ASP A 46 -0.40 -14.58 -1.75
N HIS A 47 -0.58 -13.27 -1.89
CA HIS A 47 0.45 -12.33 -2.33
C HIS A 47 0.58 -11.19 -1.33
N ALA A 48 1.82 -10.78 -1.07
CA ALA A 48 2.11 -9.60 -0.29
C ALA A 48 3.31 -8.84 -0.85
N VAL A 49 3.30 -7.52 -0.61
CA VAL A 49 4.37 -6.60 -0.97
C VAL A 49 4.95 -5.99 0.29
N TYR A 50 6.28 -6.01 0.36
CA TYR A 50 7.05 -5.45 1.45
C TYR A 50 7.97 -4.35 0.91
N ILE A 51 8.08 -3.23 1.62
CA ILE A 51 9.10 -2.21 1.33
C ILE A 51 10.35 -2.51 2.13
N ASP A 52 11.52 -2.47 1.51
CA ASP A 52 12.80 -2.53 2.22
C ASP A 52 13.20 -1.13 2.66
N MET A 53 12.89 -0.80 3.90
CA MET A 53 13.18 0.49 4.49
C MET A 53 14.67 0.80 4.51
N SER A 54 15.57 -0.19 4.55
CA SER A 54 17.01 0.05 4.54
C SER A 54 17.51 0.58 3.19
N SER A 55 16.80 0.24 2.11
CA SER A 55 17.10 0.69 0.74
C SER A 55 16.57 2.08 0.40
N ALA A 56 15.78 2.71 1.27
CA ALA A 56 15.13 3.99 0.98
C ALA A 56 16.14 5.15 0.98
N TYR A 57 16.20 5.91 -0.12
CA TYR A 57 17.03 7.12 -0.23
C TYR A 57 16.36 8.23 -1.04
N LEU A 58 16.74 9.47 -0.74
CA LEU A 58 16.32 10.65 -1.49
C LEU A 58 17.11 10.72 -2.80
N LYS A 59 16.41 10.52 -3.92
CA LYS A 59 17.02 10.43 -5.26
C LYS A 59 17.13 11.79 -5.94
N TYR A 60 16.17 12.66 -5.67
CA TYR A 60 16.15 14.03 -6.16
C TYR A 60 15.42 14.90 -5.13
N ASN A 61 15.90 16.12 -4.94
CA ASN A 61 15.37 17.05 -3.96
C ASN A 61 15.55 18.48 -4.44
N SER A 62 14.47 19.24 -4.46
CA SER A 62 14.48 20.68 -4.70
C SER A 62 13.55 21.37 -3.70
N SER A 63 13.44 22.70 -3.77
CA SER A 63 12.45 23.45 -2.98
C SER A 63 11.01 23.06 -3.31
N ASP A 64 10.77 22.56 -4.53
CA ASP A 64 9.43 22.47 -5.12
C ASP A 64 8.96 21.03 -5.27
N ASP A 65 9.84 20.05 -5.09
CA ASP A 65 9.54 18.63 -5.27
C ASP A 65 10.67 17.72 -4.78
N PHE A 66 10.34 16.44 -4.62
CA PHE A 66 11.31 15.40 -4.30
C PHE A 66 10.97 14.07 -4.96
N ILE A 67 11.98 13.21 -5.06
CA ILE A 67 11.86 11.80 -5.44
C ILE A 67 12.54 10.94 -4.39
N ILE A 68 11.82 9.94 -3.87
CA ILE A 68 12.35 8.89 -3.01
C ILE A 68 12.44 7.61 -3.84
N ALA A 69 13.55 6.89 -3.75
CA ALA A 69 13.68 5.56 -4.33
C ALA A 69 13.77 4.51 -3.22
N VAL A 70 13.09 3.37 -3.43
CA VAL A 70 13.08 2.24 -2.49
C VAL A 70 12.89 0.92 -3.24
N ASN A 71 13.42 -0.17 -2.70
CA ASN A 71 13.11 -1.51 -3.17
C ASN A 71 11.79 -2.03 -2.56
N GLU A 72 10.89 -2.50 -3.42
CA GLU A 72 9.70 -3.26 -3.06
C GLU A 72 9.93 -4.74 -3.38
N THR A 73 9.58 -5.63 -2.46
CA THR A 73 9.71 -7.08 -2.60
C THR A 73 8.35 -7.73 -2.62
N ASP A 74 8.07 -8.43 -3.72
CA ASP A 74 6.89 -9.26 -3.91
C ASP A 74 7.14 -10.66 -3.34
N ALA A 75 6.22 -11.13 -2.52
CA ALA A 75 6.28 -12.45 -1.90
C ALA A 75 4.94 -13.19 -2.10
N ALA A 76 5.05 -14.49 -2.34
CA ALA A 76 3.90 -15.39 -2.36
C ALA A 76 3.85 -16.22 -1.09
N PHE A 77 2.64 -16.50 -0.65
CA PHE A 77 2.32 -17.20 0.57
C PHE A 77 1.47 -18.44 0.27
N ILE A 78 1.31 -19.29 1.29
CA ILE A 78 0.35 -20.38 1.32
C ILE A 78 -0.34 -20.31 2.68
N PHE A 79 -1.66 -20.23 2.66
CA PHE A 79 -2.48 -20.28 3.87
C PHE A 79 -2.38 -21.64 4.57
N ASP A 80 -2.05 -21.62 5.85
CA ASP A 80 -2.12 -22.79 6.72
C ASP A 80 -3.39 -22.73 7.58
N PRO A 81 -4.37 -23.61 7.32
CA PRO A 81 -5.63 -23.61 8.06
C PRO A 81 -5.49 -24.03 9.52
N SER A 82 -4.36 -24.64 9.91
CA SER A 82 -4.15 -25.06 11.30
C SER A 82 -3.67 -23.92 12.20
N THR A 83 -3.00 -22.93 11.63
CA THR A 83 -2.46 -21.77 12.34
C THR A 83 -3.17 -20.46 11.99
N GLU A 84 -3.99 -20.47 10.92
CA GLU A 84 -4.62 -19.28 10.31
C GLU A 84 -3.59 -18.24 9.80
N LEU A 85 -2.34 -18.68 9.59
CA LEU A 85 -1.24 -17.84 9.13
C LEU A 85 -0.94 -18.08 7.65
N GLU A 86 -0.46 -17.01 7.02
CA GLU A 86 0.14 -17.07 5.69
C GLU A 86 1.61 -17.43 5.82
N ASN A 87 2.00 -18.60 5.34
CA ASN A 87 3.39 -19.06 5.36
C ASN A 87 4.11 -18.67 4.07
N LEU A 88 5.32 -18.13 4.20
CA LEU A 88 6.11 -17.72 3.04
C LEU A 88 6.39 -18.92 2.13
N LYS A 89 5.95 -18.84 0.88
CA LYS A 89 6.22 -19.84 -0.16
C LYS A 89 7.47 -19.49 -0.97
N SER A 90 7.55 -18.25 -1.43
CA SER A 90 8.64 -17.80 -2.30
C SER A 90 8.70 -16.29 -2.41
N ILE A 91 9.90 -15.74 -2.57
CA ILE A 91 10.09 -14.37 -3.09
C ILE A 91 9.88 -14.40 -4.61
N LYS A 92 9.04 -13.51 -5.12
CA LYS A 92 8.73 -13.40 -6.56
C LYS A 92 9.67 -12.44 -7.28
N GLY A 93 10.07 -11.37 -6.62
CA GLY A 93 10.99 -10.40 -7.18
C GLY A 93 11.16 -9.19 -6.28
N THR A 94 12.17 -8.40 -6.61
CA THR A 94 12.42 -7.10 -5.97
C THR A 94 12.52 -6.05 -7.06
N ASN A 95 11.74 -4.98 -6.93
CA ASN A 95 11.64 -3.91 -7.90
C ASN A 95 12.06 -2.59 -7.25
N LEU A 96 12.85 -1.78 -7.96
CA LEU A 96 13.15 -0.42 -7.56
C LEU A 96 11.95 0.47 -7.94
N VAL A 97 11.32 1.08 -6.95
CA VAL A 97 10.19 1.98 -7.12
C VAL A 97 10.59 3.40 -6.75
N TRP A 98 10.22 4.35 -7.60
CA TRP A 98 10.42 5.78 -7.32
C TRP A 98 9.08 6.40 -6.96
N TYR A 99 9.07 7.20 -5.89
CA TYR A 99 7.95 7.99 -5.43
C TYR A 99 8.28 9.46 -5.61
N TYR A 100 7.49 10.16 -6.42
CA TYR A 100 7.65 11.59 -6.71
C TYR A 100 6.51 12.39 -6.10
N LYS A 101 6.86 13.49 -5.43
CA LYS A 101 5.88 14.43 -4.88
C LYS A 101 6.19 15.85 -5.34
N PRO A 102 5.35 16.45 -6.21
CA PRO A 102 5.35 17.89 -6.40
C PRO A 102 4.76 18.58 -5.17
N LEU A 103 5.47 19.60 -4.67
CA LEU A 103 5.11 20.40 -3.51
C LEU A 103 4.56 21.78 -3.90
N SER A 104 4.98 22.32 -5.04
CA SER A 104 4.55 23.65 -5.47
C SER A 104 3.30 23.60 -6.36
N PRO A 105 2.20 24.30 -5.99
CA PRO A 105 1.02 24.46 -6.83
C PRO A 105 1.30 25.16 -8.17
N SER A 106 2.42 25.87 -8.30
CA SER A 106 2.80 26.55 -9.55
C SER A 106 3.37 25.59 -10.60
N LYS A 107 3.72 24.36 -10.24
CA LYS A 107 4.24 23.33 -11.18
C LYS A 107 3.11 22.70 -12.00
N VAL A 108 2.40 23.49 -12.80
CA VAL A 108 1.23 23.04 -13.56
C VAL A 108 1.56 22.32 -14.88
N PHE A 109 2.84 22.26 -15.27
CA PHE A 109 3.32 21.57 -16.46
C PHE A 109 4.34 20.49 -16.14
N THR A 110 4.54 19.56 -17.07
CA THR A 110 5.64 18.60 -16.99
C THR A 110 6.98 19.35 -17.03
N THR A 111 7.94 18.90 -16.24
CA THR A 111 9.26 19.52 -16.15
C THR A 111 10.33 18.47 -16.40
N GLN A 112 11.35 18.81 -17.21
CA GLN A 112 12.51 17.95 -17.38
C GLN A 112 13.57 18.27 -16.33
N VAL A 113 14.07 17.25 -15.66
CA VAL A 113 15.23 17.33 -14.77
C VAL A 113 16.28 16.31 -15.20
N THR A 114 17.52 16.46 -14.75
CA THR A 114 18.57 15.45 -14.96
C THR A 114 18.80 14.71 -13.65
N ILE A 115 18.59 13.39 -13.65
CA ILE A 115 18.83 12.49 -12.50
C ILE A 115 19.73 11.36 -12.99
N ASP A 116 20.82 11.09 -12.29
CA ASP A 116 21.83 10.08 -12.68
C ASP A 116 22.30 10.21 -14.14
N SER A 117 22.54 11.43 -14.60
CA SER A 117 22.93 11.75 -15.98
C SER A 117 21.89 11.40 -17.07
N LYS A 118 20.64 11.09 -16.68
CA LYS A 118 19.52 10.82 -17.58
C LYS A 118 18.48 11.94 -17.47
N PRO A 119 17.92 12.43 -18.60
CA PRO A 119 16.75 13.30 -18.56
C PRO A 119 15.52 12.53 -18.06
N VAL A 120 14.83 13.08 -17.08
CA VAL A 120 13.59 12.52 -16.50
C VAL A 120 12.49 13.57 -16.60
N ILE A 121 11.34 13.19 -17.15
CA ILE A 121 10.16 14.06 -17.25
C ILE A 121 9.31 13.85 -16.00
N LEU A 122 9.21 14.89 -15.18
CA LEU A 122 8.40 14.89 -13.97
C LEU A 122 6.98 15.38 -14.27
N PRO A 123 5.94 14.69 -13.78
CA PRO A 123 4.57 15.12 -13.94
C PRO A 123 4.27 16.41 -13.14
N PRO A 124 3.22 17.16 -13.50
CA PRO A 124 2.85 18.38 -12.82
C PRO A 124 2.28 18.13 -11.42
N TYR A 125 2.13 19.19 -10.65
CA TYR A 125 1.26 19.25 -9.50
C TYR A 125 -0.21 19.15 -9.93
N ILE A 126 -0.96 18.23 -9.32
CA ILE A 126 -2.41 18.04 -9.57
C ILE A 126 -3.25 18.12 -8.28
N GLY A 127 -2.62 18.48 -7.15
CA GLY A 127 -3.27 18.59 -5.85
C GLY A 127 -2.41 18.08 -4.70
N GLU A 128 -2.67 18.59 -3.49
CA GLU A 128 -1.89 18.28 -2.29
C GLU A 128 -1.92 16.78 -1.96
N GLN A 129 -3.08 16.15 -2.14
CA GLN A 129 -3.30 14.72 -1.89
C GLN A 129 -2.62 13.79 -2.90
N TYR A 130 -2.07 14.30 -3.99
CA TYR A 130 -1.51 13.46 -5.03
C TYR A 130 0.01 13.40 -4.97
N ALA A 131 0.50 12.19 -5.19
CA ALA A 131 1.88 11.88 -5.50
C ALA A 131 1.90 10.95 -6.72
N TYR A 132 3.09 10.62 -7.20
CA TYR A 132 3.29 9.74 -8.33
C TYR A 132 4.24 8.61 -7.97
N TYR A 133 4.09 7.46 -8.61
CA TYR A 133 5.08 6.41 -8.56
C TYR A 133 5.54 6.00 -9.96
N SER A 134 6.77 5.48 -10.04
CA SER A 134 7.37 4.93 -11.25
C SER A 134 8.01 3.58 -10.95
N LEU A 135 7.75 2.60 -11.82
CA LEU A 135 8.31 1.24 -11.75
C LEU A 135 9.46 1.02 -12.75
N ASN A 136 9.83 2.06 -13.49
CA ASN A 136 10.77 2.02 -14.59
C ASN A 136 11.73 3.21 -14.53
N SER A 137 12.20 3.55 -13.33
CA SER A 137 13.23 4.57 -13.12
C SER A 137 12.90 5.92 -13.78
N GLY A 138 11.65 6.38 -13.61
CA GLY A 138 11.17 7.69 -14.04
C GLY A 138 10.76 7.78 -15.51
N ASP A 139 10.74 6.68 -16.27
CA ASP A 139 10.29 6.69 -17.67
C ASP A 139 8.78 6.90 -17.81
N SER A 140 8.00 6.38 -16.86
CA SER A 140 6.58 6.69 -16.75
C SER A 140 6.15 6.84 -15.29
N TRP A 141 5.09 7.61 -15.10
CA TRP A 141 4.57 7.98 -13.79
C TRP A 141 3.08 7.71 -13.71
N MET A 142 2.64 7.17 -12.58
CA MET A 142 1.23 6.94 -12.27
C MET A 142 0.84 7.73 -11.03
N PRO A 143 -0.21 8.57 -11.09
CA PRO A 143 -0.67 9.31 -9.92
C PRO A 143 -1.37 8.37 -8.93
N PHE A 144 -1.29 8.70 -7.65
CA PHE A 144 -2.06 8.07 -6.59
C PHE A 144 -2.40 9.09 -5.51
N ASP A 145 -3.53 8.85 -4.84
CA ASP A 145 -3.94 9.60 -3.66
C ASP A 145 -3.22 9.04 -2.43
N ILE A 146 -2.45 9.89 -1.74
CA ILE A 146 -1.65 9.54 -0.57
C ILE A 146 -2.50 9.16 0.65
N TYR A 147 -3.80 9.49 0.64
CA TYR A 147 -4.76 9.14 1.69
C TYR A 147 -5.61 7.93 1.35
N ASN A 148 -5.39 7.28 0.20
CA ASN A 148 -6.19 6.12 -0.18
C ASN A 148 -5.93 4.93 0.77
N THR A 149 -6.97 4.44 1.42
CA THR A 149 -6.92 3.32 2.37
C THR A 149 -7.51 2.02 1.84
N ALA A 150 -7.95 1.98 0.57
CA ALA A 150 -8.70 0.88 -0.01
C ALA A 150 -8.13 0.39 -1.35
N GLY A 151 -8.43 -0.87 -1.65
CA GLY A 151 -8.03 -1.52 -2.90
C GLY A 151 -6.51 -1.62 -3.10
N PRO A 152 -6.07 -1.96 -4.33
CA PRO A 152 -4.64 -2.11 -4.64
C PRO A 152 -3.84 -0.82 -4.45
N MET A 153 -4.47 0.35 -4.61
CA MET A 153 -3.77 1.64 -4.51
C MET A 153 -3.31 1.97 -3.09
N ARG A 154 -3.91 1.32 -2.06
CA ARG A 154 -3.44 1.41 -0.66
C ARG A 154 -1.97 1.05 -0.49
N LEU A 155 -1.44 0.18 -1.35
CA LEU A 155 -0.01 -0.14 -1.37
C LEU A 155 0.83 1.14 -1.50
N ARG A 156 0.48 1.99 -2.47
CA ARG A 156 1.26 3.19 -2.82
C ARG A 156 1.18 4.24 -1.73
N SER A 157 0.00 4.49 -1.18
CA SER A 157 -0.19 5.42 -0.05
C SER A 157 0.56 4.97 1.20
N LYS A 158 0.41 3.70 1.63
CA LYS A 158 1.09 3.18 2.81
C LYS A 158 2.61 3.22 2.66
N ALA A 159 3.14 2.79 1.51
CA ALA A 159 4.56 2.87 1.21
C ALA A 159 5.07 4.33 1.28
N PHE A 160 4.39 5.25 0.61
CA PHE A 160 4.78 6.66 0.59
C PHE A 160 4.84 7.27 2.00
N ILE A 161 3.82 7.05 2.82
CA ILE A 161 3.76 7.56 4.20
C ILE A 161 4.94 7.02 5.03
N LEU A 162 5.22 5.71 4.94
CA LEU A 162 6.34 5.10 5.65
C LEU A 162 7.69 5.71 5.24
N LEU A 163 7.88 5.93 3.95
CA LEU A 163 9.10 6.54 3.40
C LEU A 163 9.29 7.98 3.84
N VAL A 164 8.25 8.82 3.75
CA VAL A 164 8.30 10.21 4.19
C VAL A 164 8.62 10.28 5.68
N ASN A 165 7.94 9.49 6.52
CA ASN A 165 8.20 9.46 7.96
C ASN A 165 9.64 9.03 8.30
N LYS A 166 10.18 8.06 7.56
CA LYS A 166 11.56 7.61 7.72
C LYS A 166 12.57 8.71 7.37
N LEU A 167 12.33 9.45 6.29
CA LEU A 167 13.28 10.49 5.85
C LEU A 167 13.17 11.78 6.67
N SER A 168 11.99 12.08 7.22
CA SER A 168 11.77 13.24 8.10
C SER A 168 12.26 13.05 9.54
N SER A 169 12.55 11.81 9.96
CA SER A 169 13.04 11.49 11.31
C SER A 169 14.56 11.44 11.44
N LYS A 170 15.27 11.77 10.35
CA LYS A 170 16.74 11.94 10.33
C LYS A 170 17.09 13.42 10.43
#